data_AF-A0A8S4R7S4-F1
#
_entry.id   AF-A0A8S4R7S4-F1
#
_cell.length_a   1.000
_cell.length_b   1.000
_cell.length_c   1.000
_cell.angle_alpha   90.00
_cell.angle_beta   90.00
_cell.angle_gamma   90.00
#
_symmetry.space_group_name_H-M   'P 1'
#
loop_
_entity.id
_entity.type
_entity.pdbx_description
1 polymer ?
#
loop_
_entity_poly.entity_id
_entity_poly.type
_entity_poly.pdbx_seq_one_letter_code
_entity_poly.pdbx_strand_id
1 'polypeptide(L)'
;MLLAAALPGTEAAHQLVVCVRNKCSPEEALNVLRELPNPLREGDANPAHTAYNPLKIDVFVQTLLNLGSKSISHSFAAISKFHYVFKFSFFQFAMEGRGKELQEAREAIARADSSSSESEDESGTKKKKDHDKPTEEAVERMEERLEMAHTDQKRLFLIVFQRFIMILSEHLVRADTDARDPHTHWYKTTLARLRQVFLLHHEQVQKYSSTLETLLFTQDLDPHILDVFHQFVALTA
;
A
#
# COMPACT_ATOMS: atom_id res chain seq x y z
N MET A 1 14.10 35.11 -10.15
CA MET A 1 13.86 33.83 -10.86
C MET A 1 14.59 32.73 -10.11
N LEU A 2 14.01 32.24 -9.01
CA LEU A 2 14.51 31.07 -8.30
C LEU A 2 13.91 29.85 -8.98
N LEU A 3 14.74 28.93 -9.44
CA LEU A 3 14.31 27.63 -9.93
C LEU A 3 13.34 27.04 -8.90
N ALA A 4 12.13 26.70 -9.33
CA ALA A 4 11.34 25.69 -8.65
C ALA A 4 12.25 24.46 -8.57
N ALA A 5 12.74 24.13 -7.37
CA ALA A 5 13.54 22.94 -7.15
C ALA A 5 12.76 21.76 -7.75
N ALA A 6 13.34 21.11 -8.77
CA ALA A 6 12.69 19.99 -9.44
C ALA A 6 12.39 18.93 -8.39
N LEU A 7 11.10 18.69 -8.12
CA LEU A 7 10.68 17.71 -7.11
C LEU A 7 11.26 16.33 -7.48
N PRO A 8 11.69 15.52 -6.50
CA PRO A 8 12.16 14.16 -6.76
C PRO A 8 11.15 13.39 -7.63
N GLY A 9 11.65 12.74 -8.68
CA GLY A 9 10.81 11.95 -9.59
C GLY A 9 10.03 12.72 -10.65
N THR A 10 10.22 14.04 -10.79
CA THR A 10 9.56 14.86 -11.83
C THR A 10 9.80 14.33 -13.25
N GLU A 11 11.05 13.97 -13.57
CA GLU A 11 11.42 13.44 -14.90
C GLU A 11 10.72 12.10 -15.18
N ALA A 12 10.72 11.18 -14.20
CA ALA A 12 10.01 9.91 -14.32
C ALA A 12 8.50 10.10 -14.44
N ALA A 13 7.92 11.07 -13.73
CA ALA A 13 6.50 11.42 -13.85
C ALA A 13 6.16 11.91 -15.27
N HIS A 14 7.00 12.77 -15.87
CA HIS A 14 6.83 13.23 -17.24
C HIS A 14 6.93 12.08 -18.25
N GLN A 15 7.92 11.20 -18.09
CA GLN A 15 8.07 10.02 -18.95
C GLN A 15 6.87 9.07 -18.81
N LEU A 16 6.38 8.86 -17.59
CA LEU A 16 5.21 8.03 -17.34
C LEU A 16 3.94 8.66 -17.93
N VAL A 17 3.81 10.00 -17.89
CA VAL A 17 2.72 10.73 -18.55
C VAL A 17 2.70 10.44 -20.04
N VAL A 18 3.86 10.54 -20.70
CA VAL A 18 4.01 10.28 -22.14
C VAL A 18 3.72 8.80 -22.45
N CYS A 19 4.28 7.90 -21.66
CA CYS A 19 4.12 6.45 -21.78
C CYS A 19 2.63 6.06 -21.74
N VAL A 20 1.89 6.51 -20.72
CA VAL A 20 0.47 6.20 -20.54
C VAL A 20 -0.39 6.82 -21.64
N ARG A 21 -0.10 8.06 -22.09
CA ARG A 21 -0.81 8.70 -23.21
C ARG A 21 -0.62 7.94 -24.52
N ASN A 22 0.54 7.31 -24.71
CA ASN A 22 0.84 6.45 -25.85
C ASN A 22 0.34 5.00 -25.67
N LYS A 23 -0.58 4.77 -24.73
CA LYS A 23 -1.26 3.47 -24.49
C LYS A 23 -0.31 2.33 -24.09
N CYS A 24 0.78 2.64 -23.38
CA CYS A 24 1.78 1.66 -22.95
C CYS A 24 1.22 0.41 -22.22
N SER A 25 2.01 -0.65 -22.17
CA SER A 25 1.77 -1.84 -21.36
C SER A 25 2.10 -1.61 -19.87
N PRO A 26 1.61 -2.45 -18.94
CA PRO A 26 2.02 -2.44 -17.54
C PRO A 26 3.53 -2.61 -17.33
N GLU A 27 4.19 -3.41 -18.16
CA GLU A 27 5.64 -3.66 -18.10
C GLU A 27 6.44 -2.43 -18.52
N GLU A 28 5.97 -1.71 -19.55
CA GLU A 28 6.57 -0.45 -19.98
C GLU A 28 6.45 0.63 -18.90
N ALA A 29 5.31 0.70 -18.21
CA ALA A 29 5.13 1.60 -17.07
C ALA A 29 6.06 1.23 -15.89
N LEU A 30 6.23 -0.07 -15.60
CA LEU A 30 7.17 -0.55 -14.59
C LEU A 30 8.62 -0.22 -14.92
N ASN A 31 9.00 -0.28 -16.20
CA ASN A 31 10.35 0.08 -16.65
C ASN A 31 10.66 1.56 -16.41
N VAL A 32 9.70 2.45 -16.67
CA VAL A 32 9.85 3.89 -16.34
C VAL A 32 10.03 4.11 -14.84
N LEU A 33 9.29 3.37 -14.01
CA LEU A 33 9.41 3.45 -12.56
C LEU A 33 10.68 2.78 -12.02
N ARG A 34 11.32 1.88 -12.78
CA ARG A 34 12.47 1.10 -12.31
C ARG A 34 13.63 1.99 -11.89
N GLU A 35 13.86 3.05 -12.66
CA GLU A 35 15.00 3.97 -12.56
C GLU A 35 14.86 5.00 -11.43
N LEU A 36 13.72 5.06 -10.74
CA LEU A 36 13.53 5.95 -9.61
C LEU A 36 14.39 5.53 -8.40
N PRO A 37 15.16 6.46 -7.81
CA PRO A 37 15.94 6.18 -6.61
C PRO A 37 15.00 5.83 -5.46
N ASN A 38 15.46 4.97 -4.54
CA ASN A 38 14.73 4.71 -3.32
C ASN A 38 15.24 5.66 -2.23
N PRO A 39 14.45 6.66 -1.80
CA PRO A 39 14.87 7.58 -0.76
C PRO A 39 15.13 6.89 0.59
N LEU A 40 14.64 5.66 0.78
CA LEU A 40 14.89 4.84 1.96
C LEU A 40 16.16 3.97 1.86
N ARG A 41 16.94 4.08 0.76
CA ARG A 41 18.21 3.33 0.55
C ARG A 41 19.47 4.08 1.00
N GLU A 42 19.41 5.38 1.27
CA GLU A 42 20.58 6.12 1.74
C GLU A 42 20.83 5.80 3.22
N GLY A 43 21.58 4.73 3.49
CA GLY A 43 22.08 4.43 4.83
C GLY A 43 22.31 2.96 5.16
N ASP A 44 21.57 2.02 4.55
CA ASP A 44 21.68 0.61 4.93
C ASP A 44 21.48 -0.34 3.75
N ALA A 45 22.47 -1.21 3.50
CA ALA A 45 22.54 -2.13 2.38
C ALA A 45 21.68 -3.39 2.63
N ASN A 46 20.47 -3.20 3.17
CA ASN A 46 19.64 -4.31 3.61
C ASN A 46 18.70 -4.76 2.47
N PRO A 47 18.80 -6.01 1.96
CA PRO A 47 18.08 -6.47 0.76
C PRO A 47 16.55 -6.55 0.89
N ALA A 48 15.95 -6.19 2.02
CA ALA A 48 14.50 -5.99 2.17
C ALA A 48 14.04 -4.54 1.92
N HIS A 49 14.94 -3.55 2.02
CA HIS A 49 14.69 -2.15 1.62
C HIS A 49 14.67 -1.98 0.09
N THR A 50 14.87 -3.05 -0.67
CA THR A 50 14.84 -3.02 -2.14
C THR A 50 13.43 -3.16 -2.72
N ALA A 51 12.48 -3.72 -1.97
CA ALA A 51 11.13 -4.02 -2.48
C ALA A 51 10.16 -2.82 -2.38
N TYR A 52 10.27 -2.01 -1.33
CA TYR A 52 9.42 -0.83 -1.12
C TYR A 52 10.14 0.44 -1.52
N ASN A 53 9.56 1.19 -2.46
CA ASN A 53 10.06 2.50 -2.85
C ASN A 53 8.89 3.52 -2.81
N PRO A 54 8.83 4.40 -1.81
CA PRO A 54 7.73 5.35 -1.67
C PRO A 54 7.69 6.36 -2.83
N LEU A 55 8.85 6.74 -3.38
CA LEU A 55 8.92 7.64 -4.52
C LEU A 55 8.34 7.03 -5.79
N LYS A 56 8.51 5.72 -6.01
CA LYS A 56 7.86 5.00 -7.13
C LYS A 56 6.35 5.04 -7.01
N ILE A 57 5.84 4.83 -5.79
CA ILE A 57 4.40 4.82 -5.53
C ILE A 57 3.81 6.21 -5.74
N ASP A 58 4.43 7.24 -5.17
CA ASP A 58 3.96 8.62 -5.30
C ASP A 58 3.95 9.07 -6.77
N VAL A 59 5.05 8.88 -7.50
CA VAL A 59 5.12 9.24 -8.93
C VAL A 59 4.07 8.49 -9.75
N PHE A 60 3.89 7.19 -9.51
CA PHE A 60 2.95 6.37 -10.25
C PHE A 60 1.48 6.75 -9.98
N VAL A 61 1.10 6.81 -8.71
CA VAL A 61 -0.28 7.13 -8.29
C VAL A 61 -0.64 8.55 -8.70
N GLN A 62 0.24 9.52 -8.44
CA GLN A 62 0.00 10.92 -8.78
C GLN A 62 -0.14 11.10 -10.30
N THR A 63 0.68 10.41 -11.10
CA THR A 63 0.62 10.49 -12.57
C THR A 63 -0.64 9.87 -13.14
N LEU A 64 -1.03 8.67 -12.70
CA LEU A 64 -2.22 7.99 -13.20
C LEU A 64 -3.50 8.73 -12.83
N LEU A 65 -3.59 9.25 -11.60
CA LEU A 65 -4.74 10.04 -11.16
C LEU A 65 -4.83 11.38 -11.90
N ASN A 66 -3.69 12.04 -12.13
CA ASN A 66 -3.64 13.29 -12.90
C ASN A 66 -4.08 13.07 -14.36
N LEU A 67 -3.63 12.00 -15.01
CA LEU A 67 -4.04 11.65 -16.38
C LEU A 67 -5.52 11.24 -16.47
N GLY A 68 -6.02 10.59 -15.44
CA GLY A 68 -7.42 10.20 -15.31
C GLY A 68 -8.37 11.36 -15.00
N SER A 69 -7.87 12.49 -14.50
CA SER A 69 -8.66 13.60 -13.98
C SER A 69 -9.70 14.18 -14.95
N LYS A 70 -9.54 13.94 -16.27
CA LYS A 70 -10.47 14.37 -17.32
C LYS A 70 -11.84 13.68 -17.23
N SER A 71 -11.93 12.41 -16.79
CA SER A 71 -13.19 11.75 -16.39
C SER A 71 -12.94 10.42 -15.67
N ILE A 72 -13.87 9.98 -14.82
CA ILE A 72 -13.78 8.72 -14.06
C ILE A 72 -13.48 7.52 -14.95
N SER A 73 -14.09 7.43 -16.14
CA SER A 73 -13.83 6.32 -17.06
C SER A 73 -12.37 6.27 -17.49
N HIS A 74 -11.67 7.41 -17.57
CA HIS A 74 -10.24 7.48 -17.86
C HIS A 74 -9.39 7.16 -16.61
N SER A 75 -9.71 7.71 -15.43
CA SER A 75 -9.05 7.33 -14.17
C SER A 75 -9.15 5.84 -13.89
N PHE A 76 -10.32 5.26 -14.12
CA PHE A 76 -10.60 3.86 -13.82
C PHE A 76 -10.09 2.92 -14.90
N ALA A 77 -10.11 3.30 -16.19
CA ALA A 77 -9.43 2.54 -17.24
C ALA A 77 -7.92 2.50 -16.99
N ALA A 78 -7.33 3.61 -16.52
CA ALA A 78 -5.94 3.66 -16.11
C ALA A 78 -5.68 2.75 -14.89
N ILE A 79 -6.44 2.92 -13.79
CA ILE A 79 -6.26 2.10 -12.57
C ILE A 79 -6.49 0.60 -12.85
N SER A 80 -7.50 0.25 -13.64
CA SER A 80 -7.81 -1.16 -13.98
C SER A 80 -6.75 -1.76 -14.89
N LYS A 81 -6.29 -1.02 -15.92
CA LYS A 81 -5.21 -1.46 -16.83
C LYS A 81 -3.90 -1.67 -16.08
N PHE A 82 -3.60 -0.82 -15.10
CA PHE A 82 -2.38 -0.91 -14.31
C PHE A 82 -2.57 -1.56 -12.93
N HIS A 83 -3.69 -2.25 -12.69
CA HIS A 83 -3.95 -2.93 -11.43
C HIS A 83 -2.87 -3.97 -11.10
N TYR A 84 -2.23 -4.56 -12.11
CA TYR A 84 -1.06 -5.44 -11.93
C TYR A 84 0.18 -4.67 -11.45
N VAL A 85 0.40 -3.43 -11.89
CA VAL A 85 1.48 -2.55 -11.40
C VAL A 85 1.20 -2.11 -9.97
N PHE A 86 -0.07 -1.85 -9.64
CA PHE A 86 -0.51 -1.71 -8.26
C PHE A 86 -0.22 -2.99 -7.48
N LYS A 87 -0.64 -4.17 -7.91
CA LYS A 87 -0.39 -5.45 -7.20
C LYS A 87 1.09 -5.85 -7.11
N PHE A 88 1.92 -5.48 -8.08
CA PHE A 88 3.36 -5.75 -8.11
C PHE A 88 4.15 -4.74 -7.26
N SER A 89 3.71 -3.47 -7.24
CA SER A 89 4.29 -2.43 -6.36
C SER A 89 3.69 -2.45 -4.94
N PHE A 90 2.47 -2.96 -4.79
CA PHE A 90 1.71 -3.12 -3.55
C PHE A 90 1.69 -4.60 -3.17
N PHE A 91 2.72 -5.00 -2.43
CA PHE A 91 2.61 -5.54 -1.07
C PHE A 91 1.72 -6.74 -0.73
N GLN A 92 0.58 -7.02 -1.39
CA GLN A 92 -0.32 -8.11 -0.99
C GLN A 92 0.42 -9.46 -1.00
N PHE A 93 1.18 -9.75 -2.06
CA PHE A 93 1.91 -11.01 -2.17
C PHE A 93 3.16 -11.05 -1.26
N ALA A 94 3.81 -9.90 -1.05
CA ALA A 94 5.02 -9.81 -0.23
C ALA A 94 4.72 -9.83 1.27
N MET A 95 3.58 -9.31 1.73
CA MET A 95 3.18 -9.32 3.15
C MET A 95 2.75 -10.70 3.61
N GLU A 96 1.88 -11.35 2.82
CA GLU A 96 1.33 -12.67 3.13
C GLU A 96 2.40 -13.77 2.98
N GLY A 97 3.34 -13.59 2.05
CA GLY A 97 4.55 -14.41 1.95
C GLY A 97 5.48 -14.23 3.16
N ARG A 98 5.82 -12.98 3.52
CA ARG A 98 6.71 -12.71 4.67
C ARG A 98 6.14 -13.16 6.01
N GLY A 99 4.82 -13.09 6.19
CA GLY A 99 4.16 -13.61 7.39
C GLY A 99 4.29 -15.13 7.53
N LYS A 100 4.14 -15.86 6.41
CA LYS A 100 4.34 -17.32 6.38
C LYS A 100 5.81 -17.69 6.60
N GLU A 101 6.73 -16.99 5.93
CA GLU A 101 8.18 -17.19 6.12
C GLU A 101 8.61 -16.96 7.57
N LEU A 102 8.08 -15.93 8.23
CA LEU A 102 8.34 -15.65 9.64
C LEU A 102 7.79 -16.76 10.55
N GLN A 103 6.58 -17.24 10.27
CA GLN A 103 5.97 -18.31 11.06
C GLN A 103 6.77 -19.62 10.94
N GLU A 104 7.19 -19.97 9.72
CA GLU A 104 8.06 -21.13 9.47
C GLU A 104 9.42 -20.98 10.19
N ALA A 105 10.01 -19.78 10.20
CA ALA A 105 11.26 -19.51 10.90
C ALA A 105 11.13 -19.62 12.42
N ARG A 106 10.05 -19.10 13.01
CA ARG A 106 9.74 -19.26 14.45
C ARG A 106 9.54 -20.73 14.84
N GLU A 107 8.80 -21.48 14.04
CA GLU A 107 8.57 -22.91 14.29
C GLU A 107 9.87 -23.73 14.17
N ALA A 108 10.78 -23.34 13.27
CA ALA A 108 12.08 -24.00 13.13
C ALA A 108 12.98 -23.80 14.37
N ILE A 109 12.96 -22.61 14.98
CA ILE A 109 13.67 -22.34 16.25
C ILE A 109 13.00 -23.09 17.40
N ALA A 110 11.67 -23.02 17.54
CA ALA A 110 10.94 -23.72 18.60
C ALA A 110 11.16 -25.26 18.58
N ARG A 111 11.23 -25.87 17.40
CA ARG A 111 11.57 -27.29 17.24
C ARG A 111 13.03 -27.60 17.62
N ALA A 112 13.95 -26.67 17.38
CA ALA A 112 15.36 -26.85 17.74
C ALA A 112 15.58 -26.77 19.26
N ASP A 113 14.88 -25.89 19.96
CA ASP A 113 14.96 -25.76 21.42
C ASP A 113 14.30 -26.96 22.14
N SER A 114 13.16 -27.43 21.63
CA SER A 114 12.50 -28.65 22.15
C SER A 114 13.38 -29.89 21.99
N SER A 115 14.15 -30.01 20.90
CA SER A 115 15.06 -31.14 20.67
C SER A 115 16.31 -31.10 21.55
N SER A 116 16.67 -29.94 22.12
CA SER A 116 17.84 -29.80 22.99
C SER A 116 17.56 -30.17 24.45
N SER A 117 16.29 -30.33 24.84
CA SER A 117 15.88 -30.58 26.23
C SER A 117 15.61 -32.06 26.55
N GLU A 118 15.74 -32.98 25.59
CA GLU A 118 15.52 -34.43 25.77
C GLU A 118 16.76 -35.28 25.44
N SER A 119 17.96 -34.83 25.80
CA SER A 119 19.18 -35.63 25.58
C SER A 119 20.23 -35.44 26.67
N GLU A 120 19.88 -35.83 27.90
CA GLU A 120 20.88 -36.37 28.84
C GLU A 120 20.95 -37.89 28.63
N ASP A 121 21.65 -38.34 27.59
CA ASP A 121 22.30 -39.65 27.69
C ASP A 121 23.57 -39.72 26.83
N GLU A 122 24.57 -40.38 27.38
CA GLU A 122 25.94 -40.45 26.91
C GLU A 122 26.07 -40.98 25.48
N SER A 123 26.99 -40.35 24.74
CA SER A 123 28.04 -40.99 23.93
C SER A 123 28.18 -40.37 22.53
N GLY A 124 29.43 -40.03 22.22
CA GLY A 124 30.04 -40.21 20.91
C GLY A 124 29.40 -39.55 19.69
N THR A 125 30.15 -38.60 19.13
CA THR A 125 30.09 -38.14 17.72
C THR A 125 28.82 -37.43 17.26
N LYS A 126 28.88 -36.09 17.14
CA LYS A 126 28.15 -35.31 16.13
C LYS A 126 28.76 -33.91 15.97
N LYS A 127 29.70 -33.78 15.04
CA LYS A 127 30.05 -32.48 14.46
C LYS A 127 29.38 -32.39 13.09
N LYS A 128 28.74 -31.24 12.87
CA LYS A 128 28.39 -30.64 11.57
C LYS A 128 26.96 -30.91 11.04
N LYS A 129 26.01 -30.12 11.55
CA LYS A 129 24.85 -29.63 10.75
C LYS A 129 24.37 -28.32 11.34
N ASP A 130 25.17 -27.26 11.22
CA ASP A 130 24.89 -25.97 11.86
C ASP A 130 25.10 -24.79 10.90
N HIS A 131 24.63 -24.92 9.66
CA HIS A 131 24.80 -23.85 8.67
C HIS A 131 23.49 -23.44 7.97
N ASP A 132 22.35 -23.91 8.48
CA ASP A 132 21.03 -23.70 7.85
C ASP A 132 19.91 -23.44 8.87
N LYS A 133 20.28 -22.95 10.08
CA LYS A 133 19.31 -22.48 11.07
C LYS A 133 19.16 -20.96 10.94
N PRO A 134 17.95 -20.42 10.76
CA PRO A 134 17.70 -19.00 10.94
C PRO A 134 18.13 -18.61 12.36
N THR A 135 19.08 -17.69 12.48
CA THR A 135 19.53 -17.17 13.78
C THR A 135 18.41 -16.34 14.42
N GLU A 136 18.32 -16.29 15.75
CA GLU A 136 17.40 -15.42 16.50
C GLU A 136 17.39 -13.98 15.94
N GLU A 137 18.57 -13.41 15.69
CA GLU A 137 18.73 -12.09 15.07
C GLU A 137 18.14 -11.98 13.65
N ALA A 138 18.13 -13.07 12.88
CA ALA A 138 17.55 -13.08 11.54
C ALA A 138 16.01 -13.08 11.60
N VAL A 139 15.43 -13.73 12.61
CA VAL A 139 13.99 -13.70 12.90
C VAL A 139 13.58 -12.32 13.40
N GLU A 140 14.30 -11.74 14.36
CA GLU A 140 14.04 -10.39 14.87
C GLU A 140 14.06 -9.34 13.75
N ARG A 141 15.08 -9.35 12.88
CA ARG A 141 15.12 -8.48 11.68
C ARG A 141 13.94 -8.72 10.72
N MET A 142 13.45 -9.95 10.63
CA MET A 142 12.31 -10.28 9.77
C MET A 142 10.99 -9.76 10.36
N GLU A 143 10.85 -9.79 11.69
CA GLU A 143 9.73 -9.19 12.43
C GLU A 143 9.69 -7.68 12.27
N GLU A 144 10.83 -7.01 12.47
CA GLU A 144 10.94 -5.55 12.27
C GLU A 144 10.51 -5.13 10.86
N ARG A 145 10.93 -5.91 9.84
CA ARG A 145 10.54 -5.65 8.44
C ARG A 145 9.06 -5.87 8.19
N LEU A 146 8.44 -6.83 8.86
CA LEU A 146 7.01 -7.08 8.75
C LEU A 146 6.22 -5.93 9.38
N GLU A 147 6.65 -5.44 10.54
CA GLU A 147 6.05 -4.28 11.23
C GLU A 147 6.17 -2.98 10.42
N MET A 148 7.36 -2.69 9.86
CA MET A 148 7.54 -1.57 8.94
C MET A 148 6.59 -1.68 7.75
N ALA A 149 6.45 -2.88 7.21
CA ALA A 149 5.60 -3.13 6.06
C ALA A 149 4.10 -3.01 6.38
N HIS A 150 3.68 -3.39 7.59
CA HIS A 150 2.34 -3.12 8.11
C HIS A 150 2.10 -1.61 8.28
N THR A 151 3.10 -0.87 8.75
CA THR A 151 3.05 0.59 8.87
C THR A 151 2.87 1.27 7.51
N ASP A 152 3.61 0.83 6.50
CA ASP A 152 3.49 1.34 5.13
C ASP A 152 2.13 0.99 4.52
N GLN A 153 1.65 -0.24 4.73
CA GLN A 153 0.31 -0.66 4.31
C GLN A 153 -0.77 0.22 4.95
N LYS A 154 -0.68 0.49 6.26
CA LYS A 154 -1.58 1.40 6.96
C LYS A 154 -1.55 2.78 6.33
N ARG A 155 -0.35 3.37 6.17
CA ARG A 155 -0.17 4.71 5.58
C ARG A 155 -0.80 4.82 4.19
N LEU A 156 -0.69 3.76 3.40
CA LEU A 156 -1.24 3.70 2.05
C LEU A 156 -2.76 3.73 2.01
N PHE A 157 -3.41 2.97 2.91
CA PHE A 157 -4.86 3.06 3.06
C PHE A 157 -5.29 4.47 3.47
N LEU A 158 -4.59 5.12 4.42
CA LEU A 158 -4.89 6.50 4.80
C LEU A 158 -4.80 7.45 3.60
N ILE A 159 -3.74 7.36 2.78
CA ILE A 159 -3.59 8.19 1.57
C ILE A 159 -4.74 7.96 0.60
N VAL A 160 -5.11 6.69 0.35
CA VAL A 160 -6.21 6.35 -0.55
C VAL A 160 -7.54 6.91 -0.04
N PHE A 161 -7.88 6.71 1.23
CA PHE A 161 -9.11 7.24 1.82
C PHE A 161 -9.14 8.76 1.83
N GLN A 162 -8.04 9.42 2.21
CA GLN A 162 -7.93 10.88 2.17
C GLN A 162 -8.14 11.42 0.74
N ARG A 163 -7.62 10.74 -0.29
CA ARG A 163 -7.86 11.12 -1.68
C ARG A 163 -9.32 10.98 -2.09
N PHE A 164 -9.99 9.90 -1.70
CA PHE A 164 -11.43 9.75 -1.93
C PHE A 164 -12.25 10.85 -1.26
N ILE A 165 -11.97 11.12 0.01
CA ILE A 165 -12.63 12.20 0.77
C ILE A 165 -12.42 13.55 0.09
N MET A 166 -11.19 13.85 -0.30
CA MET A 166 -10.83 15.12 -0.94
C MET A 166 -11.61 15.34 -2.25
N ILE A 167 -11.62 14.35 -3.16
CA ILE A 167 -12.31 14.52 -4.45
C ILE A 167 -13.83 14.54 -4.32
N LEU A 168 -14.39 13.75 -3.40
CA LEU A 168 -15.83 13.71 -3.14
C LEU A 168 -16.29 15.05 -2.54
N SER A 169 -15.54 15.56 -1.55
CA SER A 169 -15.82 16.85 -0.92
C SER A 169 -15.68 18.01 -1.90
N GLU A 170 -14.63 18.00 -2.73
CA GLU A 170 -14.45 19.00 -3.78
C GLU A 170 -15.62 19.02 -4.77
N HIS A 171 -16.12 17.85 -5.19
CA HIS A 171 -17.30 17.77 -6.05
C HIS A 171 -18.55 18.34 -5.38
N LEU A 172 -18.77 18.02 -4.11
CA LEU A 172 -19.93 18.53 -3.35
C LEU A 172 -19.87 20.06 -3.23
N VAL A 173 -18.72 20.61 -2.86
CA VAL A 173 -18.51 22.07 -2.76
C VAL A 173 -18.73 22.76 -4.11
N ARG A 174 -18.24 22.18 -5.21
CA ARG A 174 -18.45 22.71 -6.56
C ARG A 174 -19.91 22.63 -6.99
N ALA A 175 -20.60 21.53 -6.66
CA ALA A 175 -22.02 21.38 -6.97
C ALA A 175 -22.86 22.43 -6.23
N ASP A 176 -22.55 22.68 -4.96
CA ASP A 176 -23.19 23.72 -4.15
C ASP A 176 -22.92 25.13 -4.70
N THR A 177 -21.65 25.44 -5.00
CA THR A 177 -21.24 26.74 -5.58
C THR A 177 -21.93 27.04 -6.92
N ASP A 178 -22.07 26.02 -7.77
CA ASP A 178 -22.68 26.17 -9.09
C ASP A 178 -24.22 26.00 -9.07
N ALA A 179 -24.83 25.80 -7.90
CA ALA A 179 -26.25 25.49 -7.72
C ALA A 179 -26.73 24.32 -8.60
N ARG A 180 -25.93 23.25 -8.68
CA ARG A 180 -26.20 22.03 -9.44
C ARG A 180 -26.47 20.84 -8.51
N ASP A 181 -27.19 19.86 -9.04
CA ASP A 181 -27.40 18.59 -8.32
C ASP A 181 -26.06 17.88 -8.02
N PRO A 182 -25.72 17.63 -6.74
CA PRO A 182 -24.52 16.89 -6.38
C PRO A 182 -24.62 15.40 -6.76
N HIS A 183 -25.83 14.82 -6.87
CA HIS A 183 -26.08 13.39 -7.06
C HIS A 183 -25.92 12.88 -8.49
N THR A 184 -24.88 13.39 -9.14
CA THR A 184 -24.43 12.96 -10.47
C THR A 184 -24.05 11.48 -10.50
N HIS A 185 -24.05 10.90 -11.70
CA HIS A 185 -23.50 9.56 -11.92
C HIS A 185 -22.04 9.44 -11.46
N TRP A 186 -21.27 10.54 -11.59
CA TRP A 186 -19.88 10.63 -11.11
C TRP A 186 -19.82 10.41 -9.59
N TYR A 187 -20.61 11.17 -8.84
CA TYR A 187 -20.61 11.12 -7.38
C TYR A 187 -21.03 9.74 -6.86
N LYS A 188 -22.14 9.21 -7.37
CA LYS A 188 -22.66 7.88 -6.98
C LYS A 188 -21.63 6.77 -7.23
N THR A 189 -20.95 6.82 -8.37
CA THR A 189 -19.94 5.82 -8.73
C THR A 189 -18.69 5.94 -7.86
N THR A 190 -18.18 7.16 -7.63
CA THR A 190 -17.01 7.39 -6.77
C THR A 190 -17.29 6.95 -5.33
N LEU A 191 -18.48 7.27 -4.81
CA LEU A 191 -18.92 6.85 -3.48
C LEU A 191 -19.04 5.31 -3.38
N ALA A 192 -19.56 4.64 -4.42
CA ALA A 192 -19.61 3.19 -4.48
C ALA A 192 -18.21 2.53 -4.54
N ARG A 193 -17.22 3.19 -5.17
CA ARG A 193 -15.83 2.70 -5.18
C ARG A 193 -15.14 2.86 -3.84
N LEU A 194 -15.38 3.97 -3.12
CA LEU A 194 -14.95 4.10 -1.73
C LEU A 194 -15.48 2.93 -0.88
N ARG A 195 -16.78 2.60 -1.01
CA ARG A 195 -17.37 1.42 -0.37
C ARG A 195 -16.67 0.13 -0.77
N GLN A 196 -16.35 -0.05 -2.05
CA GLN A 196 -15.69 -1.25 -2.53
C GLN A 196 -14.29 -1.44 -1.92
N VAL A 197 -13.52 -0.37 -1.71
CA VAL A 197 -12.21 -0.45 -1.03
C VAL A 197 -12.37 -1.02 0.38
N PHE A 198 -13.36 -0.56 1.13
CA PHE A 198 -13.71 -1.09 2.44
C PHE A 198 -14.09 -2.58 2.39
N LEU A 199 -14.89 -3.00 1.42
CA LEU A 199 -15.34 -4.40 1.31
C LEU A 199 -14.21 -5.34 0.90
N LEU A 200 -13.37 -4.94 -0.06
CA LEU A 200 -12.30 -5.79 -0.60
C LEU A 200 -11.17 -6.01 0.41
N HIS A 201 -10.88 -4.99 1.22
CA HIS A 201 -9.78 -5.00 2.19
C HIS A 201 -10.27 -4.98 3.62
N HIS A 202 -11.49 -5.48 3.86
CA HIS A 202 -12.19 -5.37 5.13
C HIS A 202 -11.31 -5.78 6.31
N GLU A 203 -10.75 -6.99 6.27
CA GLU A 203 -9.93 -7.53 7.35
C GLU A 203 -8.69 -6.67 7.67
N GLN A 204 -8.07 -6.06 6.66
CA GLN A 204 -6.89 -5.21 6.87
C GLN A 204 -7.28 -3.83 7.38
N VAL A 205 -8.32 -3.23 6.79
CA VAL A 205 -8.76 -1.87 7.11
C VAL A 205 -9.41 -1.81 8.50
N GLN A 206 -10.09 -2.89 8.92
CA GLN A 206 -10.74 -3.00 10.22
C GLN A 206 -9.77 -2.78 11.38
N LYS A 207 -8.53 -3.26 11.26
CA LYS A 207 -7.47 -3.12 12.27
C LYS A 207 -7.13 -1.66 12.60
N TYR A 208 -7.47 -0.73 11.71
CA TYR A 208 -7.14 0.68 11.85
C TYR A 208 -8.39 1.58 11.83
N SER A 209 -9.59 1.03 12.04
CA SER A 209 -10.87 1.76 11.99
C SER A 209 -10.90 2.97 12.93
N SER A 210 -10.42 2.84 14.18
CA SER A 210 -10.37 3.96 15.13
C SER A 210 -9.46 5.10 14.66
N THR A 211 -8.36 4.78 13.96
CA THR A 211 -7.50 5.82 13.36
C THR A 211 -8.22 6.53 12.22
N LEU A 212 -8.95 5.78 11.39
CA LEU A 212 -9.72 6.35 10.28
C LEU A 212 -10.85 7.26 10.79
N GLU A 213 -11.58 6.84 11.81
CA GLU A 213 -12.62 7.63 12.47
C GLU A 213 -12.07 8.94 13.07
N THR A 214 -10.91 8.86 13.74
CA THR A 214 -10.31 10.04 14.41
C THR A 214 -9.72 11.05 13.42
N LEU A 215 -9.16 10.59 12.30
CA LEU A 215 -8.34 11.43 11.43
C LEU A 215 -8.96 11.78 10.07
N LEU A 216 -9.84 10.93 9.54
CA LEU A 216 -10.33 11.04 8.16
C LEU A 216 -11.87 11.09 8.06
N PHE A 217 -12.56 10.24 8.82
CA PHE A 217 -14.02 10.09 8.80
C PHE A 217 -14.63 10.69 10.08
N THR A 218 -14.35 11.97 10.29
CA THR A 218 -14.80 12.76 11.43
C THR A 218 -16.22 13.30 11.22
N GLN A 219 -16.85 13.80 12.29
CA GLN A 219 -18.25 14.24 12.26
C GLN A 219 -18.52 15.47 11.37
N ASP A 220 -17.48 16.21 11.00
CA ASP A 220 -17.53 17.35 10.08
C ASP A 220 -17.49 16.94 8.59
N LEU A 221 -17.26 15.66 8.29
CA LEU A 221 -17.34 15.15 6.94
C LEU A 221 -18.79 15.09 6.44
N ASP A 222 -18.99 15.25 5.13
CA ASP A 222 -20.30 15.11 4.50
C ASP A 222 -21.00 13.79 4.90
N PRO A 223 -22.28 13.83 5.32
CA PRO A 223 -22.98 12.67 5.85
C PRO A 223 -23.01 11.46 4.92
N HIS A 224 -23.10 11.65 3.59
CA HIS A 224 -23.15 10.53 2.66
C HIS A 224 -21.80 9.83 2.51
N ILE A 225 -20.70 10.58 2.62
CA ILE A 225 -19.35 10.01 2.62
C ILE A 225 -19.10 9.29 3.95
N LEU A 226 -19.47 9.92 5.06
CA LEU A 226 -19.34 9.37 6.40
C LEU A 226 -20.16 8.07 6.58
N ASP A 227 -21.37 8.02 6.03
CA ASP A 227 -22.23 6.83 6.05
C ASP A 227 -21.58 5.60 5.41
N VAL A 228 -20.72 5.77 4.40
CA VAL A 228 -19.98 4.64 3.81
C VAL A 228 -19.04 4.01 4.84
N PHE A 229 -18.39 4.84 5.66
CA PHE A 229 -17.52 4.36 6.73
C PHE A 229 -18.32 3.71 7.87
N HIS A 230 -19.43 4.33 8.30
CA HIS A 230 -20.29 3.72 9.32
C HIS A 230 -20.88 2.37 8.88
N GLN A 231 -21.31 2.25 7.61
CA GLN A 231 -21.74 0.98 7.04
C GLN A 231 -20.64 -0.08 7.09
N PHE A 232 -19.41 0.31 6.81
CA PHE A 232 -18.25 -0.59 6.92
C PHE A 232 -18.02 -1.06 8.35
N VAL A 233 -18.03 -0.15 9.33
CA VAL A 233 -17.86 -0.51 10.76
C VAL A 233 -19.00 -1.40 11.27
N ALA A 234 -20.23 -1.16 10.79
CA ALA A 234 -21.40 -1.94 11.17
C ALA A 234 -21.38 -3.39 10.67
N LEU A 235 -20.60 -3.73 9.64
CA LEU A 235 -20.45 -5.13 9.18
C LEU A 235 -19.71 -6.03 10.18
N THR A 236 -19.14 -5.43 11.23
CA THR A 236 -18.36 -6.09 12.28
C THR A 236 -18.90 -5.89 13.69
N ALA A 237 -19.99 -5.12 13.83
CA ALA A 237 -20.71 -4.96 15.09
C ALA A 237 -21.69 -6.12 15.29
#